data_AF-A0A2P8HXG6-F1
#
_entry.id   AF-A0A2P8HXG6-F1
#
_cell.length_a   1.000
_cell.length_b   1.000
_cell.length_c   1.000
_cell.angle_alpha   90.00
_cell.angle_beta   90.00
_cell.angle_gamma   90.00
#
_symmetry.space_group_name_H-M   'P 1'
#
loop_
_entity.id
_entity.type
_entity.pdbx_description
1 polymer ?
#
loop_
_entity_poly.entity_id
_entity_poly.type
_entity_poly.pdbx_seq_one_letter_code
_entity_poly.pdbx_strand_id
1 'polypeptide(L)'
;MLAGGLFIIFHLAYAAWMDKQTYDKTAHENFKEMNKIMVPASLLPLVAGLWLIYMFPMYYVHITLIAALFGTFAGGWFGRKFGADGMLYGSCSGFMAGIMAPMIGTMSSHDPLLLGLVQLLHIWGTALTVLPIDKNP
;
A
#
# COMPACT_ATOMS: atom_id res chain seq x y z
N MET A 1 -12.32 1.04 17.00
CA MET A 1 -12.96 2.01 16.09
C MET A 1 -12.12 3.26 15.83
N LEU A 2 -11.58 3.95 16.84
CA LEU A 2 -10.74 5.17 16.64
C LEU A 2 -9.50 4.96 15.74
N ALA A 3 -8.84 3.80 15.83
CA ALA A 3 -7.67 3.49 15.00
C ALA A 3 -7.97 3.42 13.48
N GLY A 4 -9.20 3.07 13.10
CA GLY A 4 -9.61 2.99 11.68
C GLY A 4 -9.82 4.36 11.05
N GLY A 5 -10.35 5.32 11.80
CA GLY A 5 -10.51 6.69 11.33
C GLY A 5 -9.16 7.36 11.08
N LEU A 6 -8.21 7.20 12.02
CA LEU A 6 -6.83 7.67 11.88
C LEU A 6 -6.11 7.01 10.69
N PHE A 7 -6.34 5.72 10.46
CA PHE A 7 -5.83 5.00 9.31
C PHE A 7 -6.30 5.65 8.00
N ILE A 8 -7.60 5.86 7.81
CA ILE A 8 -8.16 6.42 6.57
C ILE A 8 -7.66 7.85 6.34
N ILE A 9 -7.62 8.68 7.40
CA ILE A 9 -7.14 10.07 7.29
C ILE A 9 -5.67 10.11 6.87
N PHE A 10 -4.82 9.27 7.47
CA PHE A 10 -3.41 9.18 7.12
C PHE A 10 -3.22 8.76 5.65
N HIS A 11 -4.01 7.79 5.18
CA HIS A 11 -3.96 7.30 3.81
C HIS A 11 -4.39 8.36 2.79
N LEU A 12 -5.46 9.09 3.07
CA LEU A 12 -5.92 10.19 2.23
C LEU A 12 -4.89 11.33 2.19
N ALA A 13 -4.28 11.66 3.35
CA ALA A 13 -3.21 12.66 3.42
C ALA A 13 -1.97 12.24 2.63
N TYR A 14 -1.54 10.97 2.75
CA TYR A 14 -0.42 10.43 1.99
C TYR A 14 -0.71 10.41 0.47
N ALA A 15 -1.90 9.98 0.07
CA ALA A 15 -2.32 9.99 -1.33
C ALA A 15 -2.34 11.41 -1.92
N ALA A 16 -2.88 12.38 -1.18
CA ALA A 16 -2.93 13.79 -1.58
C ALA A 16 -1.51 14.41 -1.67
N TRP A 17 -0.62 14.04 -0.75
CA TRP A 17 0.77 14.49 -0.79
C TRP A 17 1.52 13.92 -2.00
N MET A 18 1.39 12.62 -2.25
CA MET A 18 1.96 11.97 -3.42
C MET A 18 1.43 12.57 -4.73
N ASP A 19 0.21 13.11 -4.77
CA ASP A 19 -0.38 13.77 -5.94
C ASP A 19 0.21 15.14 -6.25
N LYS A 20 0.74 15.82 -5.24
CA LYS A 20 1.46 17.08 -5.44
C LYS A 20 2.89 16.89 -5.94
N GLN A 21 3.43 15.69 -5.90
CA GLN A 21 4.79 15.44 -6.38
C GLN A 21 4.81 15.17 -7.88
N THR A 22 5.41 16.10 -8.62
CA THR A 22 5.70 15.94 -10.05
C THR A 22 6.94 15.08 -10.21
N TYR A 23 6.76 13.87 -10.74
CA TYR A 23 7.84 12.94 -11.04
C TYR A 23 8.25 13.04 -12.51
N ASP A 24 9.56 12.99 -12.76
CA ASP A 24 10.09 12.92 -14.12
C ASP A 24 9.82 11.52 -14.70
N LYS A 25 9.21 11.50 -15.89
CA LYS A 25 8.74 10.27 -16.55
C LYS A 25 9.88 9.50 -17.22
N THR A 26 11.09 10.04 -17.26
CA THR A 26 12.24 9.46 -17.97
C THR A 26 13.17 8.62 -17.09
N ALA A 27 12.97 8.57 -15.78
CA ALA A 27 13.90 7.91 -14.84
C ALA A 27 13.45 6.49 -14.42
N HIS A 28 13.10 5.65 -15.40
CA HIS A 28 12.56 4.29 -15.18
C HIS A 28 13.57 3.25 -14.64
N GLU A 29 14.87 3.58 -14.56
CA GLU A 29 15.93 2.59 -14.31
C GLU A 29 16.50 2.62 -12.89
N ASN A 30 16.03 3.52 -12.03
CA ASN A 30 16.60 3.69 -10.68
C ASN A 30 15.83 2.86 -9.64
N PHE A 31 16.56 2.00 -8.91
CA PHE A 31 16.05 1.22 -7.76
C PHE A 31 15.25 2.07 -6.75
N LYS A 32 15.67 3.32 -6.54
CA LYS A 32 14.99 4.26 -5.64
C LYS A 32 13.57 4.62 -6.10
N GLU A 33 13.33 4.73 -7.40
CA GLU A 33 11.99 5.03 -7.95
C GLU A 33 11.08 3.80 -7.91
N MET A 34 11.62 2.61 -8.19
CA MET A 34 10.87 1.35 -8.03
C MET A 34 10.35 1.17 -6.60
N ASN A 35 11.16 1.50 -5.59
CA ASN A 35 10.73 1.44 -4.19
C ASN A 35 9.60 2.43 -3.87
N LYS A 36 9.60 3.63 -4.47
CA LYS A 36 8.49 4.60 -4.29
C LYS A 36 7.17 4.13 -4.87
N ILE A 37 7.21 3.21 -5.84
CA ILE A 37 6.00 2.58 -6.38
C ILE A 37 5.61 1.38 -5.50
N MET A 38 6.56 0.48 -5.23
CA MET A 38 6.29 -0.81 -4.57
C MET A 38 5.87 -0.66 -3.11
N VAL A 39 6.47 0.26 -2.36
CA VAL A 39 6.18 0.45 -0.93
C VAL A 39 4.71 0.83 -0.70
N PRO A 40 4.17 1.90 -1.33
CA PRO A 40 2.75 2.21 -1.19
C PRO A 40 1.85 1.24 -1.95
N ALA A 41 2.28 0.65 -3.07
CA ALA A 41 1.47 -0.32 -3.78
C ALA A 41 1.22 -1.59 -2.94
N SER A 42 2.19 -2.02 -2.12
CA SER A 42 2.07 -3.24 -1.32
C SER A 42 1.51 -2.98 0.08
N LEU A 43 2.09 -2.06 0.85
CA LEU A 43 1.75 -1.90 2.27
C LEU A 43 0.32 -1.37 2.49
N LEU A 44 -0.17 -0.58 1.54
CA LEU A 44 -1.45 0.12 1.64
C LEU A 44 -2.65 -0.85 1.51
N PRO A 45 -2.75 -1.68 0.45
CA PRO A 45 -3.73 -2.76 0.42
C PRO A 45 -3.47 -3.83 1.48
N LEU A 46 -2.21 -4.01 1.92
CA LEU A 46 -1.91 -4.97 2.97
C LEU A 46 -2.61 -4.58 4.28
N VAL A 47 -2.46 -3.32 4.72
CA VAL A 47 -3.13 -2.87 5.95
C VAL A 47 -4.64 -2.82 5.76
N ALA A 48 -5.13 -2.36 4.60
CA ALA A 48 -6.56 -2.29 4.32
C ALA A 48 -7.23 -3.68 4.35
N GLY A 49 -6.60 -4.69 3.75
CA GLY A 49 -7.09 -6.06 3.75
C GLY A 49 -7.04 -6.71 5.13
N LEU A 50 -6.00 -6.46 5.93
CA LEU A 50 -5.94 -6.90 7.33
C LEU A 50 -7.06 -6.24 8.14
N TRP A 51 -7.31 -4.95 7.95
CA TRP A 51 -8.36 -4.25 8.68
C TRP A 51 -9.76 -4.81 8.35
N LEU A 52 -10.01 -5.11 7.07
CA LEU A 52 -11.26 -5.68 6.59
C LEU A 52 -11.52 -7.08 7.18
N ILE A 53 -10.51 -7.95 7.19
CA ILE A 53 -10.67 -9.32 7.71
C ILE A 53 -10.84 -9.35 9.23
N TYR A 54 -10.25 -8.40 9.96
CA TYR A 54 -10.47 -8.24 11.40
C TYR A 54 -11.89 -7.79 11.73
N MET A 55 -12.53 -6.99 10.87
CA MET A 55 -13.94 -6.60 11.06
C MET A 55 -14.92 -7.71 10.67
N PHE A 56 -14.60 -8.51 9.65
CA PHE A 56 -15.54 -9.44 9.03
C PHE A 56 -14.92 -10.84 8.81
N PRO A 57 -14.54 -11.57 9.88
CA PRO A 57 -13.80 -12.82 9.78
C PRO A 57 -14.53 -13.94 9.01
N MET A 58 -15.87 -13.90 8.98
CA MET A 58 -16.70 -14.91 8.30
C MET A 58 -16.71 -14.78 6.77
N TYR A 59 -16.20 -13.68 6.20
CA TYR A 59 -16.33 -13.36 4.78
C TYR A 59 -14.99 -13.39 4.03
N TYR A 60 -14.12 -14.35 4.35
CA TYR A 60 -12.75 -14.45 3.81
C TYR A 60 -12.64 -14.28 2.28
N VAL A 61 -13.45 -15.01 1.51
CA VAL A 61 -13.38 -14.99 0.03
C VAL A 61 -13.76 -13.61 -0.52
N HIS A 62 -14.85 -13.02 -0.02
CA HIS A 62 -15.33 -11.72 -0.47
C HIS A 62 -14.34 -10.61 -0.11
N ILE A 63 -13.76 -10.68 1.08
CA ILE A 63 -12.76 -9.72 1.56
C ILE A 63 -11.47 -9.83 0.75
N THR A 64 -11.03 -11.05 0.43
CA THR A 64 -9.87 -11.27 -0.44
C THR A 64 -10.09 -10.66 -1.81
N LEU A 65 -11.27 -10.84 -2.41
CA LEU A 65 -11.60 -10.25 -3.70
C LEU A 65 -11.61 -8.71 -3.64
N ILE A 66 -12.25 -8.13 -2.61
CA ILE A 66 -12.31 -6.68 -2.43
C ILE A 66 -10.90 -6.10 -2.18
N ALA A 67 -10.10 -6.74 -1.33
CA ALA A 67 -8.75 -6.31 -1.00
C ALA A 67 -7.80 -6.41 -2.22
N ALA A 68 -7.92 -7.48 -3.01
CA ALA A 68 -7.17 -7.65 -4.25
C ALA A 68 -7.49 -6.55 -5.26
N LEU A 69 -8.78 -6.31 -5.52
CA LEU A 69 -9.22 -5.24 -6.43
C LEU A 69 -8.76 -3.86 -5.92
N PHE A 70 -8.98 -3.58 -4.63
CA PHE A 70 -8.52 -2.34 -4.02
C PHE A 70 -7.01 -2.16 -4.17
N GLY A 71 -6.22 -3.21 -3.95
CA GLY A 71 -4.78 -3.19 -4.12
C GLY A 71 -4.34 -2.96 -5.56
N THR A 72 -4.99 -3.59 -6.53
CA THR A 72 -4.73 -3.32 -7.95
C THR A 72 -5.00 -1.86 -8.30
N PHE A 73 -6.15 -1.32 -7.90
CA PHE A 73 -6.51 0.08 -8.17
C PHE A 73 -5.58 1.07 -7.46
N ALA A 74 -5.32 0.87 -6.17
CA ALA A 74 -4.44 1.73 -5.40
C ALA A 74 -3.00 1.71 -5.95
N GLY A 75 -2.44 0.51 -6.16
CA GLY A 75 -1.10 0.32 -6.71
C GLY A 75 -0.95 0.88 -8.11
N GLY A 76 -1.94 0.69 -8.99
CA GLY A 76 -1.96 1.29 -10.32
C GLY A 76 -2.05 2.81 -10.30
N TRP A 77 -2.84 3.38 -9.37
CA TRP A 77 -2.95 4.83 -9.20
C TRP A 77 -1.62 5.48 -8.82
N PHE A 78 -0.86 4.88 -7.88
CA PHE A 78 0.47 5.35 -7.52
C PHE A 78 1.49 5.11 -8.64
N GLY A 79 1.46 3.93 -9.27
CA GLY A 79 2.38 3.55 -10.33
C GLY A 79 2.25 4.39 -11.61
N ARG A 80 1.05 4.87 -11.94
CA ARG A 80 0.78 5.73 -13.10
C ARG A 80 1.67 6.99 -13.16
N LYS A 81 2.13 7.49 -12.01
CA LYS A 81 3.01 8.67 -11.93
C LYS A 81 4.38 8.43 -12.54
N PHE A 82 4.80 7.17 -12.60
CA PHE A 82 6.09 6.73 -13.09
C PHE A 82 5.96 5.99 -14.42
N GLY A 83 4.96 6.33 -15.25
CA GLY A 83 4.76 5.74 -16.57
C GLY A 83 4.00 4.41 -16.59
N ALA A 84 3.94 3.77 -17.77
CA ALA A 84 3.14 2.58 -18.03
C ALA A 84 3.67 1.34 -17.28
N ASP A 85 4.99 1.15 -17.25
CA ASP A 85 5.61 0.05 -16.52
C ASP A 85 5.40 0.21 -15.01
N GLY A 86 5.55 1.44 -14.48
CA GLY A 86 5.25 1.73 -13.08
C GLY A 86 3.82 1.40 -12.70
N MET A 87 2.85 1.70 -13.58
CA MET A 87 1.45 1.33 -13.39
C MET A 87 1.27 -0.20 -13.32
N LEU A 88 1.90 -0.95 -14.22
CA LEU A 88 1.83 -2.42 -14.23
C LEU A 88 2.46 -3.03 -12.98
N TYR A 89 3.68 -2.59 -12.63
CA TYR A 89 4.35 -3.05 -11.42
C TYR A 89 3.51 -2.76 -10.19
N GLY A 90 3.02 -1.53 -10.04
CA GLY A 90 2.19 -1.11 -8.91
C GLY A 90 0.90 -1.94 -8.82
N SER A 91 0.22 -2.15 -9.95
CA SER A 91 -1.01 -2.94 -10.01
C SER A 91 -0.79 -4.39 -9.60
N CYS A 92 0.27 -5.04 -10.11
CA CYS A 92 0.61 -6.43 -9.78
C CYS A 92 1.04 -6.59 -8.32
N SER A 93 1.89 -5.68 -7.83
CA SER A 93 2.35 -5.69 -6.43
C SER A 93 1.17 -5.49 -5.47
N GLY A 94 0.28 -4.55 -5.77
CA GLY A 94 -0.90 -4.29 -4.97
C GLY A 94 -1.92 -5.43 -5.01
N PHE A 95 -2.09 -6.09 -6.16
CA PHE A 95 -2.90 -7.30 -6.27
C PHE A 95 -2.38 -8.42 -5.35
N MET A 96 -1.08 -8.72 -5.43
CA MET A 96 -0.47 -9.75 -4.58
C MET A 96 -0.64 -9.41 -3.09
N ALA A 97 -0.33 -8.17 -2.71
CA ALA A 97 -0.47 -7.73 -1.32
C ALA A 97 -1.94 -7.77 -0.83
N GLY A 98 -2.89 -7.42 -1.70
CA GLY A 98 -4.33 -7.47 -1.40
C GLY A 98 -4.83 -8.89 -1.17
N ILE A 99 -4.32 -9.89 -1.90
CA ILE A 99 -4.64 -11.31 -1.65
C ILE A 99 -3.98 -11.81 -0.36
N MET A 100 -2.72 -11.44 -0.14
CA MET A 100 -1.96 -11.90 1.01
C MET A 100 -2.49 -11.35 2.34
N ALA A 101 -3.06 -10.14 2.36
CA ALA A 101 -3.47 -9.50 3.59
C ALA A 101 -4.55 -10.25 4.39
N PRO A 102 -5.68 -10.64 3.79
CA PRO A 102 -6.69 -11.44 4.49
C PRO A 102 -6.15 -12.80 4.93
N MET A 103 -5.30 -13.43 4.11
CA MET A 103 -4.65 -14.70 4.45
C MET A 103 -3.80 -14.57 5.72
N ILE A 104 -2.93 -13.56 5.78
CA ILE A 104 -2.09 -13.28 6.95
C ILE A 104 -2.96 -12.99 8.19
N GLY A 105 -4.04 -12.21 8.05
CA GLY A 105 -4.93 -11.88 9.16
C GLY A 105 -5.66 -13.10 9.74
N THR A 106 -6.09 -14.05 8.90
CA THR A 106 -6.71 -15.29 9.38
C THR A 106 -5.70 -16.24 10.03
N MET A 107 -4.49 -16.36 9.47
CA MET A 107 -3.42 -17.19 10.03
C MET A 107 -2.96 -16.69 11.40
N SER A 108 -2.98 -15.39 11.64
CA SER A 108 -2.59 -14.80 12.92
C SER A 108 -3.67 -14.87 14.01
N SER A 109 -4.77 -15.60 13.78
CA SER A 109 -5.92 -15.67 14.70
C SER A 109 -6.46 -14.30 15.12
N HIS A 110 -6.34 -13.30 14.24
CA HIS A 110 -6.78 -11.92 14.51
C HIS A 110 -6.08 -11.24 15.71
N ASP A 111 -4.82 -11.56 15.98
CA ASP A 111 -4.02 -10.89 17.01
C ASP A 111 -3.83 -9.37 16.71
N PRO A 112 -4.37 -8.46 17.54
CA PRO A 112 -4.25 -7.01 17.34
C PRO A 112 -2.80 -6.50 17.30
N LEU A 113 -1.84 -7.26 17.86
CA LEU A 113 -0.42 -6.91 17.86
C LEU A 113 0.17 -6.95 16.44
N LEU A 114 -0.25 -7.91 15.62
CA LEU A 114 0.14 -7.98 14.21
C LEU A 114 -0.39 -6.78 13.43
N LEU A 115 -1.66 -6.41 13.65
CA LEU A 115 -2.27 -5.25 13.00
C LEU A 115 -1.50 -3.97 13.36
N GLY A 116 -1.14 -3.78 14.63
CA GLY A 116 -0.31 -2.66 15.07
C GLY A 116 1.07 -2.64 14.42
N LEU A 117 1.74 -3.79 14.32
CA LEU A 117 3.06 -3.92 13.69
C LEU A 117 3.01 -3.60 12.19
N VAL A 118 2.03 -4.15 11.47
CA VAL A 118 1.82 -3.88 10.05
C VAL A 118 1.52 -2.40 9.79
N GLN A 119 0.76 -1.76 10.68
CA GLN A 119 0.47 -0.35 10.60
C GLN A 119 1.71 0.52 10.85
N LEU A 120 2.56 0.14 11.81
CA LEU A 120 3.86 0.78 12.04
C LEU A 120 4.79 0.63 10.83
N LEU A 121 4.86 -0.56 10.24
CA LEU A 121 5.64 -0.79 9.01
C LEU A 121 5.13 0.05 7.84
N HIS A 122 3.82 0.21 7.70
CA HIS A 122 3.23 1.09 6.70
C HIS A 122 3.63 2.56 6.90
N ILE A 123 3.52 3.08 8.13
CA ILE A 123 3.92 4.45 8.46
C ILE A 123 5.41 4.66 8.22
N TRP A 124 6.24 3.68 8.62
CA TRP A 124 7.68 3.76 8.41
C TRP A 124 8.06 3.68 6.93
N GLY A 125 7.45 2.77 6.18
CA GLY A 125 7.67 2.63 4.73
C GLY A 125 7.28 3.88 3.96
N THR A 126 6.12 4.46 4.26
CA THR A 126 5.70 5.73 3.65
C THR A 126 6.65 6.88 4.03
N ALA A 127 7.15 6.95 5.26
CA ALA A 127 8.16 7.93 5.65
C ALA A 127 9.47 7.80 4.84
N LEU A 128 9.91 6.57 4.54
CA LEU A 128 11.10 6.35 3.70
C LEU A 128 10.90 6.84 2.25
N THR A 129 9.69 6.73 1.72
CA THR A 129 9.38 7.26 0.37
C THR A 129 9.39 8.80 0.30
N VAL A 130 9.26 9.48 1.44
CA VAL A 130 9.20 10.95 1.54
C VAL A 130 10.59 11.58 1.54
N LEU A 131 11.64 10.84 1.91
CA LEU A 131 12.98 11.40 2.01
C LEU A 131 13.49 11.86 0.63
N PRO A 132 14.02 13.10 0.53
CA PRO A 132 14.51 13.64 -0.72
C PRO A 132 15.66 12.77 -1.25
N ILE A 133 15.56 12.39 -2.51
CA ILE A 133 16.70 11.81 -3.23
C ILE A 133 17.74 12.91 -3.34
N ASP A 134 18.91 12.70 -2.73
CA ASP A 134 20.09 13.51 -2.99
C ASP A 134 20.27 13.57 -4.51
N LYS A 135 20.25 14.79 -5.05
CA LYS A 135 20.39 15.06 -6.48
C LYS A 135 21.83 14.93 -6.97
N ASN A 136 22.79 14.64 -6.08
CA ASN A 136 24.16 14.40 -6.49
C ASN A 136 24.57 12.93 -6.31
N PRO A 137 25.10 12.29 -7.37
CA PRO A 137 25.88 11.06 -7.24
C PRO A 137 27.21 11.31 -6.52
#